data_AF-A0A423H6E0-F1
#
_entry.id   AF-A0A423H6E0-F1
#
_cell.length_a   1.000
_cell.length_b   1.000
_cell.length_c   1.000
_cell.angle_alpha   90.00
_cell.angle_beta   90.00
_cell.angle_gamma   90.00
#
_symmetry.space_group_name_H-M   'P 1'
#
loop_
_entity.id
_entity.type
_entity.pdbx_description
1 polymer ?
#
loop_
_entity_poly.entity_id
_entity_poly.type
_entity_poly.pdbx_seq_one_letter_code
_entity_poly.pdbx_strand_id
1 'polypeptide(L)'
;MSDKPVYPVPRIKEAHGNTVFFRYVNKTLTVAVDMWSEPKARQRYYIWLSGYYDKPGQYEKRMIYSELLSQRDIDKGVLEVSVPERIYEGLVDQNSFHVWFGVDFNGGGEEDATQFTYAGSFMLVKDTYNDKTDFYGDDLGGWLVGPNINPDDLTFEAVEGKRCLRYPAKSDMRHRTILYKDFNLIQGRRYYFNATLSAPGASPQKGVVIYLREGNRIATASLYASHIFYSEGGGITARSTTVRLEIVADNQGAQLSRGFYISDIALYEFSSDRWWDPEWDLEWDSNKLPPAKDAQNESLNV
;
A
#
# COMPACT_ATOMS: atom_id res chain seq x y z
N MET A 1 -0.76 49.72 21.71
CA MET A 1 -1.18 48.34 21.42
C MET A 1 -0.17 47.45 22.13
N SER A 2 -0.58 46.63 23.11
CA SER A 2 0.35 45.68 23.71
C SER A 2 0.59 44.58 22.68
N ASP A 3 1.83 44.41 22.24
CA ASP A 3 2.22 43.27 21.42
C ASP A 3 1.89 42.01 22.21
N LYS A 4 0.93 41.23 21.71
CA LYS A 4 0.70 39.90 22.27
C LYS A 4 1.97 39.09 22.04
N PRO A 5 2.48 38.37 23.07
CA PRO A 5 3.62 37.50 22.89
C PRO A 5 3.36 36.51 21.75
N VAL A 6 4.32 36.43 20.83
CA VAL A 6 4.31 35.44 19.75
C VAL A 6 4.89 34.16 20.33
N TYR A 7 4.01 33.21 20.62
CA TYR A 7 4.40 31.87 21.05
C TYR A 7 4.87 31.06 19.86
N PRO A 8 5.83 30.14 20.03
CA PRO A 8 6.28 29.36 18.91
C PRO A 8 5.29 28.27 18.59
N VAL A 9 5.46 27.76 17.38
CA VAL A 9 4.63 26.72 16.83
C VAL A 9 5.58 25.59 16.45
N PRO A 10 5.44 24.37 17.00
CA PRO A 10 6.27 23.26 16.58
C PRO A 10 6.07 23.00 15.09
N ARG A 11 7.13 22.75 14.34
CA ARG A 11 7.07 22.43 12.91
C ARG A 11 7.76 21.11 12.66
N ILE A 12 7.33 20.39 11.65
CA ILE A 12 8.03 19.19 11.19
C ILE A 12 8.85 19.60 9.97
N LYS A 13 10.16 19.37 9.99
CA LYS A 13 11.04 19.83 8.91
C LYS A 13 10.75 19.16 7.59
N GLU A 14 10.30 17.92 7.64
CA GLU A 14 9.91 17.11 6.49
C GLU A 14 8.51 17.49 5.96
N ALA A 15 7.86 18.51 6.54
CA ALA A 15 6.56 19.00 6.08
C ALA A 15 6.69 19.86 4.82
N HIS A 16 5.84 19.56 3.84
CA HIS A 16 5.57 20.42 2.70
C HIS A 16 4.24 21.14 2.95
N GLY A 17 4.31 22.37 3.46
CA GLY A 17 3.15 23.08 4.00
C GLY A 17 2.68 22.41 5.29
N ASN A 18 1.40 22.03 5.35
CA ASN A 18 0.83 21.35 6.52
C ASN A 18 0.91 19.83 6.44
N THR A 19 1.42 19.29 5.33
CA THR A 19 1.44 17.86 5.03
C THR A 19 2.84 17.31 5.08
N VAL A 20 3.00 16.15 5.70
CA VAL A 20 4.26 15.42 5.74
C VAL A 20 3.98 14.04 5.16
N PHE A 21 4.91 13.59 4.35
CA PHE A 21 4.81 12.35 3.62
C PHE A 21 5.78 11.36 4.24
N PHE A 22 5.30 10.50 5.14
CA PHE A 22 6.14 9.53 5.86
C PHE A 22 6.94 8.61 4.95
N ARG A 23 6.48 8.40 3.71
CA ARG A 23 7.24 7.72 2.65
C ARG A 23 8.63 8.30 2.40
N TYR A 24 8.83 9.61 2.54
CA TYR A 24 10.11 10.29 2.29
C TYR A 24 10.90 10.57 3.56
N VAL A 25 10.36 10.19 4.70
CA VAL A 25 10.98 10.35 5.99
C VAL A 25 11.82 9.11 6.23
N ASN A 26 13.14 9.25 6.37
CA ASN A 26 14.08 8.16 6.64
C ASN A 26 13.86 7.56 8.05
N LYS A 27 12.70 6.95 8.29
CA LYS A 27 12.22 6.36 9.55
C LYS A 27 12.23 7.28 10.77
N THR A 28 12.53 8.57 10.58
CA THR A 28 12.71 9.55 11.64
C THR A 28 12.19 10.91 11.20
N LEU A 29 11.18 11.46 11.88
CA LEU A 29 10.78 12.86 11.67
C LEU A 29 11.66 13.79 12.50
N THR A 30 11.83 15.03 12.06
CA THR A 30 12.46 16.08 12.85
C THR A 30 11.43 17.12 13.25
N VAL A 31 11.04 17.12 14.52
CA VAL A 31 10.25 18.21 15.10
C VAL A 31 11.22 19.33 15.47
N ALA A 32 10.98 20.51 14.90
CA ALA A 32 11.69 21.73 15.21
C ALA A 32 10.76 22.70 15.94
N VAL A 33 11.21 23.32 17.01
CA VAL A 33 10.48 24.40 17.68
C VAL A 33 11.36 25.63 17.69
N ASP A 34 10.88 26.71 17.09
CA ASP A 34 11.58 27.98 17.16
C ASP A 34 11.54 28.49 18.61
N MET A 35 12.65 28.94 19.18
CA MET A 35 12.62 29.50 20.52
C MET A 35 12.06 30.92 20.50
N TRP A 36 11.52 31.31 21.65
CA TRP A 36 11.11 32.67 21.95
C TRP A 36 11.79 33.11 23.26
N SER A 37 11.59 34.37 23.65
CA SER A 37 12.38 35.00 24.71
C SER A 37 12.02 34.59 26.16
N GLU A 38 10.95 33.82 26.36
CA GLU A 38 10.44 33.54 27.72
C GLU A 38 11.08 32.32 28.41
N PRO A 39 11.38 31.19 27.72
CA PRO A 39 11.98 30.04 28.37
C PRO A 39 13.38 30.31 28.92
N LYS A 40 13.71 29.67 30.04
CA LYS A 40 15.00 29.73 30.74
C LYS A 40 15.65 28.36 30.78
N ALA A 41 16.98 28.35 30.89
CA ALA A 41 17.74 27.11 30.97
C ALA A 41 17.27 26.29 32.17
N ARG A 42 17.25 24.96 32.01
CA ARG A 42 16.80 23.98 33.00
C ARG A 42 15.30 23.99 33.30
N GLN A 43 14.47 24.68 32.52
CA GLN A 43 13.04 24.41 32.50
C GLN A 43 12.75 23.09 31.79
N ARG A 44 11.72 22.39 32.25
CA ARG A 44 11.30 21.12 31.64
C ARG A 44 10.45 21.41 30.41
N TYR A 45 10.64 20.61 29.37
CA TYR A 45 9.81 20.65 28.18
C TYR A 45 9.33 19.25 27.78
N TYR A 46 8.26 19.26 26.98
CA TYR A 46 7.50 18.09 26.58
C TYR A 46 7.20 18.19 25.09
N ILE A 47 7.31 17.07 24.38
CA ILE A 47 6.85 16.99 22.99
C ILE A 47 6.05 15.72 22.81
N TRP A 48 4.85 15.84 22.24
CA TRP A 48 4.00 14.69 21.97
C TRP A 48 3.21 14.84 20.68
N LEU A 49 2.77 13.68 20.19
CA LEU A 49 1.96 13.57 18.98
C LEU A 49 0.59 13.06 19.38
N SER A 50 -0.48 13.68 18.91
CA SER A 50 -1.83 13.14 19.04
C SER A 50 -2.57 13.06 17.71
N GLY A 51 -3.44 12.06 17.52
CA GLY A 51 -4.15 11.79 16.27
C GLY A 51 -5.18 10.68 16.45
N TYR A 52 -5.38 9.85 15.42
CA TYR A 52 -6.26 8.69 15.46
C TYR A 52 -5.51 7.40 15.08
N TYR A 53 -5.88 6.29 15.71
CA TYR A 53 -5.39 4.95 15.35
C TYR A 53 -6.20 4.36 14.19
N ASP A 54 -5.58 3.42 13.45
CA ASP A 54 -6.22 2.54 12.45
C ASP A 54 -7.50 1.85 12.96
N LYS A 55 -7.56 1.63 14.27
CA LYS A 55 -8.73 1.14 15.02
C LYS A 55 -9.41 2.29 15.76
N PRO A 56 -10.71 2.17 16.10
CA PRO A 56 -11.42 3.21 16.84
C PRO A 56 -10.69 3.56 18.14
N GLY A 57 -10.12 4.76 18.21
CA GLY A 57 -9.38 5.26 19.37
C GLY A 57 -8.54 6.51 19.05
N GLN A 58 -8.39 7.39 20.03
CA GLN A 58 -7.44 8.50 19.94
C GLN A 58 -6.01 7.99 20.14
N TYR A 59 -5.12 8.48 19.29
CA TYR A 59 -3.69 8.29 19.39
C TYR A 59 -3.09 9.41 20.22
N GLU A 60 -2.31 9.08 21.24
CA GLU A 60 -1.43 10.04 21.90
C GLU A 60 -0.13 9.34 22.29
N LYS A 61 1.01 9.86 21.83
CA LYS A 61 2.31 9.27 22.15
C LYS A 61 3.34 10.34 22.45
N ARG A 62 3.94 10.22 23.64
CA ARG A 62 5.03 11.09 24.10
C ARG A 62 6.29 10.78 23.30
N MET A 63 6.88 11.82 22.71
CA MET A 63 8.17 11.76 22.02
C MET A 63 9.30 12.12 22.98
N ILE A 64 9.06 13.16 23.80
CA ILE A 64 9.93 13.60 24.88
C ILE A 64 9.10 13.77 26.15
N TYR A 65 9.62 13.24 27.25
CA TYR A 65 8.98 13.29 28.55
C TYR A 65 9.91 14.00 29.54
N SER A 66 9.64 15.27 29.83
CA SER A 66 10.29 16.04 30.89
C SER A 66 11.82 16.26 30.72
N GLU A 67 12.27 16.58 29.52
CA GLU A 67 13.68 16.93 29.28
C GLU A 67 13.97 18.38 29.67
N LEU A 68 15.23 18.69 29.99
CA LEU A 68 15.64 20.04 30.39
C LEU A 68 16.09 20.86 29.18
N LEU A 69 15.57 22.08 29.04
CA LEU A 69 16.06 23.05 28.06
C LEU A 69 17.53 23.37 28.34
N SER A 70 18.39 23.14 27.36
CA SER A 70 19.80 23.54 27.46
C SER A 70 19.96 25.02 27.09
N GLN A 71 21.08 25.62 27.53
CA GLN A 71 21.42 26.99 27.13
C GLN A 71 21.59 27.09 25.61
N ARG A 72 22.09 26.03 24.97
CA ARG A 72 22.23 25.96 23.51
C ARG A 72 20.87 26.04 22.80
N ASP A 73 19.85 25.38 23.32
CA ASP A 73 18.52 25.39 22.71
C ASP A 73 17.98 26.82 22.72
N ILE A 74 18.11 27.51 23.85
CA ILE A 74 17.72 28.91 24.06
C ILE A 74 18.47 29.85 23.11
N ASP A 75 19.79 29.72 23.05
CA ASP A 75 20.63 30.64 22.28
C ASP A 75 20.46 30.47 20.76
N LYS A 76 20.27 29.23 20.29
CA LYS A 76 20.19 28.94 18.84
C LYS A 76 18.80 29.06 18.26
N GLY A 77 17.78 29.15 19.11
CA GLY A 77 16.45 29.42 18.63
C GLY A 77 15.77 28.26 17.92
N VAL A 78 16.34 27.05 17.91
CA VAL A 78 15.71 25.86 17.31
C VAL A 78 16.04 24.62 18.14
N LEU A 79 15.03 24.07 18.81
CA LEU A 79 15.11 22.73 19.39
C LEU A 79 14.76 21.71 18.31
N GLU A 80 15.65 20.74 18.05
CA GLU A 80 15.43 19.70 17.03
C GLU A 80 15.36 18.32 17.67
N VAL A 81 14.26 17.61 17.41
CA VAL A 81 13.96 16.33 18.03
C VAL A 81 13.63 15.30 16.96
N SER A 82 14.44 14.25 16.95
CA SER A 82 14.27 13.07 16.10
C SER A 82 13.20 12.14 16.67
N VAL A 83 12.15 11.90 15.89
CA VAL A 83 11.00 11.07 16.26
C VAL A 83 11.08 9.75 15.49
N PRO A 84 11.35 8.61 16.15
CA PRO A 84 11.48 7.34 15.44
C PRO A 84 10.12 6.80 14.97
N GLU A 85 10.14 6.02 13.90
CA GLU A 85 8.97 5.42 13.23
C GLU A 85 7.94 4.78 14.15
N ARG A 86 8.41 4.04 15.17
CA ARG A 86 7.55 3.41 16.19
C ARG A 86 6.63 4.39 16.94
N ILE A 87 6.90 5.70 16.86
CA ILE A 87 6.11 6.76 17.51
C ILE A 87 5.03 7.32 16.59
N TYR A 88 4.98 6.94 15.32
CA TYR A 88 3.92 7.35 14.39
C TYR A 88 3.38 6.20 13.54
N GLU A 89 3.89 4.97 13.71
CA GLU A 89 3.45 3.80 12.95
C GLU A 89 1.99 3.41 13.19
N GLY A 90 1.37 3.81 14.30
CA GLY A 90 -0.02 3.46 14.63
C GLY A 90 -1.08 4.43 14.09
N LEU A 91 -0.68 5.52 13.44
CA LEU A 91 -1.61 6.53 12.93
C LEU A 91 -2.41 6.00 11.73
N VAL A 92 -3.66 6.43 11.56
CA VAL A 92 -4.45 6.14 10.35
C VAL A 92 -3.90 6.92 9.17
N ASP A 93 -3.97 6.33 7.98
CA ASP A 93 -3.82 7.07 6.75
C ASP A 93 -4.83 8.23 6.59
N GLN A 94 -4.39 9.30 5.90
CA GLN A 94 -5.20 10.47 5.53
C GLN A 94 -5.88 11.19 6.71
N ASN A 95 -5.39 11.01 7.93
CA ASN A 95 -5.94 11.66 9.12
C ASN A 95 -5.04 12.79 9.65
N SER A 96 -5.69 13.78 10.24
CA SER A 96 -5.00 14.88 10.90
C SER A 96 -4.38 14.41 12.21
N PHE A 97 -3.22 14.97 12.53
CA PHE A 97 -2.58 14.80 13.83
C PHE A 97 -1.96 16.12 14.26
N HIS A 98 -1.74 16.26 15.55
CA HIS A 98 -1.16 17.43 16.17
C HIS A 98 0.22 17.10 16.75
N VAL A 99 1.17 17.99 16.53
CA VAL A 99 2.40 18.04 17.33
C VAL A 99 2.20 19.10 18.38
N TRP A 100 2.50 18.71 19.61
CA TRP A 100 2.40 19.56 20.77
C TRP A 100 3.77 19.79 21.36
N PHE A 101 3.98 21.00 21.82
CA PHE A 101 5.16 21.40 22.56
C PHE A 101 4.70 22.08 23.86
N GLY A 102 5.20 21.60 25.01
CA GLY A 102 4.90 22.17 26.31
C GLY A 102 6.15 22.58 27.04
N VAL A 103 6.11 23.70 27.77
CA VAL A 103 7.18 24.12 28.69
C VAL A 103 6.60 24.35 30.07
N ASP A 104 7.23 23.76 31.09
CA ASP A 104 6.91 23.99 32.48
C ASP A 104 7.74 25.15 33.03
N PHE A 105 7.08 26.30 33.18
CA PHE A 105 7.69 27.52 33.70
C PHE A 105 7.81 27.54 35.23
N ASN A 106 6.98 26.75 35.92
CA ASN A 106 6.75 26.87 37.36
C ASN A 106 7.26 25.67 38.17
N GLY A 107 7.71 24.61 37.51
CA GLY A 107 8.13 23.36 38.15
C GLY A 107 6.96 22.45 38.55
N GLY A 108 5.76 22.67 38.00
CA GLY A 108 4.55 21.90 38.29
C GLY A 108 4.46 20.56 37.56
N GLY A 109 5.28 20.36 36.52
CA GLY A 109 5.25 19.18 35.67
C GLY A 109 4.43 19.38 34.39
N GLU A 110 4.07 18.28 33.74
CA GLU A 110 3.45 18.28 32.41
C GLU A 110 2.04 18.88 32.41
N GLU A 111 1.25 18.60 33.44
CA GLU A 111 -0.14 19.06 33.56
C GLU A 111 -0.22 20.60 33.70
N ASP A 112 0.82 21.19 34.29
CA ASP A 112 0.96 22.63 34.49
C ASP A 112 1.79 23.30 33.38
N ALA A 113 2.28 22.53 32.41
CA ALA A 113 3.06 23.06 31.30
C ALA A 113 2.19 23.94 30.41
N THR A 114 2.69 25.11 30.04
CA THR A 114 2.03 25.93 29.01
C THR A 114 2.20 25.23 27.67
N GLN A 115 1.07 24.89 27.04
CA GLN A 115 1.04 24.08 25.83
C GLN A 115 0.88 24.95 24.58
N PHE A 116 1.67 24.62 23.57
CA PHE A 116 1.65 25.24 22.25
C PHE A 116 1.42 24.16 21.21
N THR A 117 0.49 24.40 20.30
CA THR A 117 0.06 23.39 19.32
C THR A 117 0.35 23.87 17.93
N TYR A 118 0.92 22.99 17.13
CA TYR A 118 0.81 23.08 15.69
C TYR A 118 -0.28 22.13 15.21
N ALA A 119 -1.30 22.72 14.60
CA ALA A 119 -2.25 21.97 13.80
C ALA A 119 -1.66 21.76 12.39
N GLY A 120 -0.93 20.65 12.22
CA GLY A 120 -0.59 20.12 10.90
C GLY A 120 -1.73 19.25 10.37
N SER A 121 -1.85 19.12 9.06
CA SER A 121 -2.77 18.18 8.40
C SER A 121 -1.93 17.14 7.68
N PHE A 122 -1.72 15.99 8.30
CA PHE A 122 -0.97 14.90 7.69
C PHE A 122 -1.80 14.10 6.68
N MET A 123 -1.10 13.57 5.68
CA MET A 123 -1.55 12.48 4.82
C MET A 123 -0.53 11.37 5.00
N LEU A 124 -0.92 10.27 5.63
CA LEU A 124 0.04 9.22 6.00
C LEU A 124 0.58 8.43 4.80
N VAL A 125 -0.08 8.27 3.65
CA VAL A 125 0.25 7.31 2.56
C VAL A 125 1.09 6.13 3.05
N LYS A 126 0.53 5.35 3.97
CA LYS A 126 1.31 4.29 4.65
C LYS A 126 1.45 3.03 3.85
N ASP A 127 0.62 2.82 2.84
CA ASP A 127 0.73 1.67 1.98
C ASP A 127 1.26 2.08 0.61
N THR A 128 2.37 1.45 0.20
CA THR A 128 2.54 1.17 -1.22
C THR A 128 1.24 0.53 -1.68
N TYR A 129 0.55 1.19 -2.61
CA TYR A 129 -0.65 0.62 -3.23
C TYR A 129 -0.39 -0.86 -3.50
N ASN A 130 -1.22 -1.76 -3.00
CA ASN A 130 -1.10 -3.19 -3.24
C ASN A 130 -2.50 -3.76 -3.37
N ASP A 131 -2.90 -4.03 -4.61
CA ASP A 131 -4.15 -4.72 -4.93
C ASP A 131 -3.77 -6.13 -5.39
N LYS A 132 -4.25 -7.16 -4.67
CA LYS A 132 -3.98 -8.57 -4.98
C LYS A 132 -5.29 -9.33 -5.17
N THR A 133 -5.30 -10.25 -6.13
CA THR A 133 -6.39 -11.20 -6.39
C THR A 133 -5.78 -12.58 -6.60
N ASP A 134 -5.99 -13.47 -5.64
CA ASP A 134 -5.53 -14.86 -5.65
C ASP A 134 -6.66 -15.87 -5.95
N PHE A 135 -7.88 -15.37 -6.17
CA PHE A 135 -9.10 -16.11 -6.48
C PHE A 135 -9.56 -17.10 -5.39
N TYR A 136 -9.03 -17.02 -4.16
CA TYR A 136 -9.56 -17.84 -3.06
C TYR A 136 -11.02 -17.48 -2.75
N GLY A 137 -11.83 -18.49 -2.45
CA GLY A 137 -13.27 -18.30 -2.21
C GLY A 137 -14.09 -18.01 -3.47
N ASP A 138 -13.52 -18.25 -4.66
CA ASP A 138 -14.19 -18.07 -5.96
C ASP A 138 -14.62 -16.62 -6.20
N ASP A 139 -13.79 -15.70 -5.72
CA ASP A 139 -13.96 -14.25 -5.83
C ASP A 139 -13.04 -13.70 -6.93
N LEU A 140 -13.58 -12.82 -7.77
CA LEU A 140 -12.83 -12.07 -8.75
C LEU A 140 -12.05 -10.89 -8.15
N GLY A 141 -12.13 -10.63 -6.85
CA GLY A 141 -11.33 -9.59 -6.18
C GLY A 141 -11.58 -8.19 -6.73
N GLY A 142 -12.84 -7.90 -7.10
CA GLY A 142 -13.24 -6.64 -7.73
C GLY A 142 -12.91 -6.51 -9.22
N TRP A 143 -12.35 -7.55 -9.85
CA TRP A 143 -12.29 -7.62 -11.31
C TRP A 143 -13.67 -7.85 -11.91
N LEU A 144 -13.93 -7.19 -13.04
CA LEU A 144 -15.16 -7.32 -13.80
C LEU A 144 -14.91 -8.15 -15.06
N VAL A 145 -15.87 -9.00 -15.40
CA VAL A 145 -15.85 -9.77 -16.64
C VAL A 145 -16.01 -8.83 -17.82
N GLY A 146 -15.17 -8.98 -18.83
CA GLY A 146 -15.20 -8.16 -20.03
C GLY A 146 -16.51 -8.29 -20.80
N PRO A 147 -16.94 -7.24 -21.52
CA PRO A 147 -18.30 -7.14 -22.05
C PRO A 147 -18.68 -8.19 -23.12
N ASN A 148 -17.68 -8.86 -23.71
CA ASN A 148 -17.87 -9.83 -24.78
C ASN A 148 -17.59 -11.27 -24.33
N ILE A 149 -17.51 -11.49 -23.02
CA ILE A 149 -17.32 -12.80 -22.39
C ILE A 149 -18.60 -13.15 -21.64
N ASN A 150 -19.08 -14.39 -21.81
CA ASN A 150 -20.13 -14.91 -20.95
C ASN A 150 -19.50 -15.28 -19.59
N PRO A 151 -19.94 -14.70 -18.46
CA PRO A 151 -19.40 -15.03 -17.14
C PRO A 151 -19.44 -16.53 -16.83
N ASP A 152 -20.44 -17.26 -17.31
CA ASP A 152 -20.58 -18.71 -17.09
C ASP A 152 -19.49 -19.53 -17.78
N ASP A 153 -18.77 -18.95 -18.73
CA ASP A 153 -17.61 -19.60 -19.34
C ASP A 153 -16.39 -19.58 -18.40
N LEU A 154 -16.34 -18.69 -17.42
CA LEU A 154 -15.24 -18.59 -16.48
C LEU A 154 -15.45 -19.55 -15.31
N THR A 155 -14.47 -20.41 -15.05
CA THR A 155 -14.56 -21.38 -13.94
C THR A 155 -13.39 -21.23 -12.99
N PHE A 156 -13.64 -21.39 -11.70
CA PHE A 156 -12.59 -21.43 -10.70
C PHE A 156 -12.08 -22.86 -10.53
N GLU A 157 -10.77 -23.06 -10.71
CA GLU A 157 -10.12 -24.37 -10.64
C GLU A 157 -8.89 -24.33 -9.72
N ALA A 158 -8.59 -25.45 -9.08
CA ALA A 158 -7.32 -25.63 -8.37
C ALA A 158 -6.36 -26.39 -9.29
N VAL A 159 -5.22 -25.79 -9.61
CA VAL A 159 -4.21 -26.34 -10.53
C VAL A 159 -2.84 -26.18 -9.89
N GLU A 160 -2.11 -27.28 -9.69
CA GLU A 160 -0.79 -27.29 -9.02
C GLU A 160 -0.77 -26.51 -7.70
N GLY A 161 -1.82 -26.66 -6.88
CA GLY A 161 -1.94 -25.99 -5.58
C GLY A 161 -2.37 -24.51 -5.63
N LYS A 162 -2.52 -23.92 -6.82
CA LYS A 162 -3.00 -22.53 -6.98
C LYS A 162 -4.49 -22.49 -7.30
N ARG A 163 -5.23 -21.57 -6.68
CA ARG A 163 -6.59 -21.24 -7.11
C ARG A 163 -6.50 -20.32 -8.33
N CYS A 164 -7.20 -20.71 -9.39
CA CYS A 164 -7.08 -20.09 -10.69
C CYS A 164 -8.45 -19.78 -11.25
N LEU A 165 -8.54 -18.69 -12.01
CA LEU A 165 -9.62 -18.47 -12.95
C LEU A 165 -9.25 -19.11 -14.30
N ARG A 166 -10.06 -20.06 -14.75
CA ARG A 166 -9.94 -20.65 -16.08
C ARG A 166 -10.77 -19.86 -17.07
N TYR A 167 -10.14 -19.50 -18.17
CA TYR A 167 -10.82 -19.00 -19.36
C TYR A 167 -10.77 -20.04 -20.47
N PRO A 168 -11.90 -20.57 -20.96
CA PRO A 168 -11.93 -21.56 -22.02
C PRO A 168 -11.71 -20.90 -23.38
N ALA A 169 -11.00 -21.61 -24.25
CA ALA A 169 -10.89 -21.25 -25.65
C ALA A 169 -12.23 -21.39 -26.38
N LYS A 170 -12.67 -20.35 -27.09
CA LYS A 170 -13.67 -20.45 -28.16
C LYS A 170 -13.12 -19.90 -29.47
N SER A 171 -13.56 -20.48 -30.58
CA SER A 171 -12.97 -20.36 -31.92
C SER A 171 -12.99 -18.95 -32.55
N ASP A 172 -13.68 -17.97 -31.95
CA ASP A 172 -13.88 -16.61 -32.48
C ASP A 172 -13.36 -15.47 -31.57
N MET A 173 -12.62 -15.78 -30.49
CA MET A 173 -12.31 -14.80 -29.45
C MET A 173 -10.97 -14.07 -29.64
N ARG A 174 -10.76 -13.46 -30.81
CA ARG A 174 -9.57 -12.61 -31.05
C ARG A 174 -9.73 -11.26 -30.36
N HIS A 175 -8.75 -10.86 -29.56
CA HIS A 175 -8.65 -9.53 -28.93
C HIS A 175 -9.89 -9.14 -28.11
N ARG A 176 -10.34 -10.03 -27.22
CA ARG A 176 -11.42 -9.73 -26.27
C ARG A 176 -10.86 -9.52 -24.87
N THR A 177 -11.28 -8.44 -24.22
CA THR A 177 -11.08 -8.22 -22.79
C THR A 177 -11.77 -9.34 -22.03
N ILE A 178 -10.99 -10.12 -21.28
CA ILE A 178 -11.48 -11.19 -20.41
C ILE A 178 -11.90 -10.62 -19.08
N LEU A 179 -11.00 -9.86 -18.45
CA LEU A 179 -11.20 -9.18 -17.19
C LEU A 179 -10.74 -7.73 -17.32
N TYR A 180 -11.39 -6.84 -16.60
CA TYR A 180 -10.90 -5.48 -16.40
C TYR A 180 -11.17 -4.99 -14.98
N LYS A 181 -10.37 -4.04 -14.52
CA LYS A 181 -10.55 -3.38 -13.23
C LYS A 181 -10.10 -1.93 -13.33
N ASP A 182 -10.87 -1.04 -12.71
CA ASP A 182 -10.54 0.37 -12.56
C ASP A 182 -9.82 0.59 -11.23
N PHE A 183 -8.62 1.12 -11.29
CA PHE A 183 -7.77 1.40 -10.13
C PHE A 183 -7.75 2.91 -9.88
N ASN A 184 -7.95 3.30 -8.62
CA ASN A 184 -7.77 4.68 -8.18
C ASN A 184 -6.31 4.86 -7.74
N LEU A 185 -5.49 5.42 -8.63
CA LEU A 185 -4.03 5.56 -8.46
C LEU A 185 -3.64 7.03 -8.27
N ILE A 186 -2.41 7.26 -7.81
CA ILE A 186 -1.85 8.60 -7.69
C ILE A 186 -1.18 8.96 -9.02
N GLN A 187 -1.65 10.03 -9.66
CA GLN A 187 -1.07 10.52 -10.91
C GLN A 187 0.44 10.82 -10.76
N GLY A 188 1.23 10.43 -11.76
CA GLY A 188 2.68 10.58 -11.80
C GLY A 188 3.46 9.46 -11.10
N ARG A 189 2.80 8.58 -10.34
CA ARG A 189 3.45 7.43 -9.67
C ARG A 189 3.67 6.26 -10.62
N ARG A 190 4.70 5.47 -10.30
CA ARG A 190 5.01 4.22 -10.99
C ARG A 190 4.43 3.04 -10.19
N TYR A 191 3.84 2.12 -10.91
CA TYR A 191 3.27 0.88 -10.42
C TYR A 191 3.83 -0.27 -11.24
N TYR A 192 3.73 -1.48 -10.73
CA TYR A 192 4.04 -2.69 -11.46
C TYR A 192 2.85 -3.63 -11.37
N PHE A 193 2.39 -4.07 -12.52
CA PHE A 193 1.36 -5.10 -12.63
C PHE A 193 2.01 -6.46 -12.82
N ASN A 194 1.48 -7.49 -12.18
CA ASN A 194 1.82 -8.88 -12.41
C ASN A 194 0.55 -9.74 -12.47
N ALA A 195 0.58 -10.79 -13.27
CA ALA A 195 -0.37 -11.88 -13.23
C ALA A 195 0.35 -13.20 -13.52
N THR A 196 -0.05 -14.26 -12.83
CA THR A 196 0.50 -15.60 -13.08
C THR A 196 -0.40 -16.34 -14.08
N LEU A 197 0.20 -16.86 -15.16
CA LEU A 197 -0.51 -17.48 -16.28
C LEU A 197 -0.01 -18.91 -16.54
N SER A 198 -0.92 -19.79 -16.97
CA SER A 198 -0.60 -21.17 -17.34
C SER A 198 -1.55 -21.69 -18.43
N ALA A 199 -1.16 -22.74 -19.16
CA ALA A 199 -2.00 -23.35 -20.20
C ALA A 199 -2.58 -24.71 -19.76
N PRO A 200 -3.85 -25.01 -20.08
CA PRO A 200 -4.44 -26.35 -19.96
C PRO A 200 -4.03 -27.23 -21.16
N GLY A 201 -2.95 -27.99 -21.04
CA GLY A 201 -2.65 -29.12 -21.93
C GLY A 201 -1.28 -29.10 -22.62
N ALA A 202 -0.93 -30.25 -23.19
CA ALA A 202 0.45 -30.66 -23.53
C ALA A 202 1.22 -29.82 -24.58
N SER A 203 0.60 -28.86 -25.26
CA SER A 203 1.27 -28.01 -26.25
C SER A 203 1.29 -26.56 -25.78
N PRO A 204 2.42 -25.84 -25.89
CA PRO A 204 2.49 -24.44 -25.50
C PRO A 204 1.44 -23.61 -26.21
N GLN A 205 0.74 -22.74 -25.48
CA GLN A 205 -0.28 -21.86 -26.05
C GLN A 205 0.12 -20.39 -25.86
N LYS A 206 -0.09 -19.60 -26.91
CA LYS A 206 0.05 -18.14 -26.84
C LYS A 206 -1.28 -17.58 -26.35
N GLY A 207 -1.32 -16.99 -25.16
CA GLY A 207 -2.61 -16.83 -24.47
C GLY A 207 -3.11 -15.41 -24.25
N VAL A 208 -2.25 -14.51 -23.77
CA VAL A 208 -2.74 -13.31 -23.08
C VAL A 208 -1.85 -12.12 -23.35
N VAL A 209 -2.47 -10.95 -23.51
CA VAL A 209 -1.81 -9.65 -23.49
C VAL A 209 -2.48 -8.79 -22.43
N ILE A 210 -1.66 -8.06 -21.70
CA ILE A 210 -2.13 -7.11 -20.70
C ILE A 210 -2.05 -5.70 -21.28
N TYR A 211 -3.17 -4.98 -21.25
CA TYR A 211 -3.30 -3.62 -21.76
C TYR A 211 -3.70 -2.64 -20.64
N LEU A 212 -3.23 -1.41 -20.78
CA LEU A 212 -3.91 -0.24 -20.25
C LEU A 212 -5.02 0.14 -21.23
N ARG A 213 -6.20 0.55 -20.74
CA ARG A 213 -7.30 1.04 -21.58
C ARG A 213 -6.90 2.17 -22.56
N GLU A 214 -5.84 2.91 -22.24
CA GLU A 214 -5.23 3.90 -23.15
C GLU A 214 -4.54 3.29 -24.39
N GLY A 215 -4.63 1.96 -24.60
CA GLY A 215 -4.01 1.25 -25.72
C GLY A 215 -2.54 0.90 -25.50
N ASN A 216 -1.96 1.30 -24.36
CA ASN A 216 -0.57 1.01 -24.02
C ASN A 216 -0.46 -0.44 -23.53
N ARG A 217 0.28 -1.26 -24.28
CA ARG A 217 0.58 -2.65 -23.91
C ARG A 217 1.60 -2.69 -22.76
N ILE A 218 1.30 -3.42 -21.69
CA ILE A 218 2.18 -3.56 -20.52
C ILE A 218 3.03 -4.83 -20.61
N ALA A 219 2.42 -5.93 -21.08
CA ALA A 219 3.10 -7.22 -21.23
C ALA A 219 2.86 -7.81 -22.62
N THR A 220 3.82 -8.58 -23.12
CA THR A 220 3.69 -9.29 -24.40
C THR A 220 3.07 -10.67 -24.25
N ALA A 221 2.50 -11.20 -25.32
CA ALA A 221 1.94 -12.55 -25.30
C ALA A 221 3.05 -13.57 -25.37
N SER A 222 3.27 -14.25 -24.25
CA SER A 222 4.21 -15.37 -24.13
C SER A 222 3.56 -16.71 -24.47
N LEU A 223 4.40 -17.71 -24.72
CA LEU A 223 4.01 -19.10 -24.87
C LEU A 223 4.04 -19.79 -23.50
N TYR A 224 2.91 -20.30 -23.05
CA TYR A 224 2.79 -21.00 -21.77
C TYR A 224 2.73 -22.50 -21.98
N ALA A 225 3.64 -23.24 -21.36
CA ALA A 225 3.58 -24.71 -21.31
C ALA A 225 2.46 -25.21 -20.36
N SER A 226 2.08 -26.47 -20.55
CA SER A 226 1.03 -27.12 -19.77
C SER A 226 1.33 -27.07 -18.27
N HIS A 227 0.42 -26.53 -17.48
CA HIS A 227 0.51 -26.54 -16.00
C HIS A 227 1.80 -25.92 -15.42
N ILE A 228 2.58 -25.20 -16.23
CA ILE A 228 3.71 -24.39 -15.77
C ILE A 228 3.23 -22.95 -15.66
N PHE A 229 3.42 -22.36 -14.48
CA PHE A 229 2.98 -21.00 -14.18
C PHE A 229 4.09 -20.00 -14.48
N TYR A 230 3.76 -18.97 -15.26
CA TYR A 230 4.65 -17.89 -15.66
C TYR A 230 4.12 -16.57 -15.13
N SER A 231 5.00 -15.74 -14.57
CA SER A 231 4.64 -14.36 -14.17
C SER A 231 4.76 -13.43 -15.37
N GLU A 232 3.69 -12.71 -15.65
CA GLU A 232 3.59 -11.77 -16.76
C GLU A 232 3.13 -10.41 -16.26
N GLY A 233 3.86 -9.36 -16.64
CA GLY A 233 3.70 -8.08 -16.00
C GLY A 233 4.51 -6.97 -16.62
N GLY A 234 4.44 -5.80 -16.01
CA GLY A 234 5.21 -4.65 -16.44
C GLY A 234 4.93 -3.37 -15.67
N GLY A 235 5.84 -2.41 -15.84
CA GLY A 235 5.75 -1.10 -15.21
C GLY A 235 4.70 -0.21 -15.86
N ILE A 236 3.94 0.50 -15.03
CA ILE A 236 2.91 1.46 -15.40
C ILE A 236 3.26 2.79 -14.74
N THR A 237 3.16 3.90 -15.48
CA THR A 237 3.13 5.23 -14.86
C THR A 237 1.71 5.75 -14.92
N ALA A 238 1.08 6.01 -13.78
CA ALA A 238 -0.29 6.49 -13.72
C ALA A 238 -0.37 7.91 -14.31
N ARG A 239 -1.09 8.07 -15.43
CA ARG A 239 -1.26 9.37 -16.10
C ARG A 239 -2.50 10.13 -15.62
N SER A 240 -3.40 9.44 -14.94
CA SER A 240 -4.66 9.91 -14.37
C SER A 240 -4.84 9.31 -12.98
N THR A 241 -5.84 9.80 -12.24
CA THR A 241 -6.24 9.22 -10.96
C THR A 241 -7.03 7.93 -11.10
N THR A 242 -7.59 7.65 -12.29
CA THR A 242 -8.32 6.42 -12.58
C THR A 242 -7.67 5.73 -13.76
N VAL A 243 -7.09 4.56 -13.51
CA VAL A 243 -6.37 3.74 -14.50
C VAL A 243 -7.10 2.42 -14.66
N ARG A 244 -7.50 2.06 -15.88
CA ARG A 244 -8.10 0.76 -16.18
C ARG A 244 -7.05 -0.20 -16.69
N LEU A 245 -6.94 -1.36 -16.05
CA LEU A 245 -6.21 -2.51 -16.58
C LEU A 245 -7.16 -3.52 -17.20
N GLU A 246 -6.75 -4.07 -18.32
CA GLU A 246 -7.51 -5.04 -19.10
C GLU A 246 -6.61 -6.25 -19.41
N ILE A 247 -7.08 -7.44 -19.05
CA ILE A 247 -6.48 -8.71 -19.45
C ILE A 247 -7.19 -9.14 -20.72
N VAL A 248 -6.46 -9.25 -21.84
CA VAL A 248 -7.02 -9.48 -23.17
C VAL A 248 -6.49 -10.79 -23.75
N ALA A 249 -7.38 -11.60 -24.30
CA ALA A 249 -6.98 -12.80 -25.04
C ALA A 249 -6.38 -12.38 -26.39
N ASP A 250 -5.09 -12.65 -26.61
CA ASP A 250 -4.43 -12.39 -27.90
C ASP A 250 -4.20 -13.69 -28.68
N ASN A 251 -5.01 -13.84 -29.71
CA ASN A 251 -5.08 -15.02 -30.56
C ASN A 251 -4.43 -14.81 -31.93
N GLN A 252 -3.31 -14.08 -31.98
CA GLN A 252 -2.46 -13.99 -33.16
C GLN A 252 -1.79 -15.35 -33.43
N GLY A 253 -2.55 -16.33 -33.94
CA GLY A 253 -2.15 -17.71 -34.20
C GLY A 253 -3.20 -18.69 -33.66
N ALA A 254 -3.56 -19.72 -34.44
CA ALA A 254 -4.71 -20.61 -34.23
C ALA A 254 -4.63 -21.57 -33.00
N GLN A 255 -3.97 -21.20 -31.90
CA GLN A 255 -3.56 -22.14 -30.85
C GLN A 255 -4.07 -21.91 -29.42
N LEU A 256 -4.97 -20.98 -29.14
CA LEU A 256 -5.84 -21.14 -27.96
C LEU A 256 -6.94 -22.15 -28.29
N SER A 257 -6.60 -23.43 -28.41
CA SER A 257 -7.63 -24.48 -28.54
C SER A 257 -8.16 -24.93 -27.19
N ARG A 258 -7.50 -24.55 -26.08
CA ARG A 258 -7.84 -25.06 -24.73
C ARG A 258 -8.01 -23.99 -23.66
N GLY A 259 -7.59 -22.76 -23.91
CA GLY A 259 -7.78 -21.63 -22.99
C GLY A 259 -6.51 -21.33 -22.18
N PHE A 260 -6.65 -20.69 -21.03
CA PHE A 260 -5.56 -20.47 -20.08
C PHE A 260 -6.10 -20.36 -18.65
N TYR A 261 -5.19 -20.46 -17.70
CA TYR A 261 -5.39 -20.19 -16.28
C TYR A 261 -4.77 -18.84 -15.92
N ILE A 262 -5.48 -18.04 -15.12
CA ILE A 262 -4.96 -16.84 -14.46
C ILE A 262 -4.98 -17.08 -12.95
N SER A 263 -3.91 -16.70 -12.26
CA SER A 263 -3.82 -16.67 -10.79
C SER A 263 -2.96 -15.49 -10.35
N ASP A 264 -3.00 -15.17 -9.05
CA ASP A 264 -2.14 -14.18 -8.39
C ASP A 264 -1.98 -12.87 -9.18
N ILE A 265 -3.12 -12.22 -9.51
CA ILE A 265 -3.07 -10.89 -10.13
C ILE A 265 -2.70 -9.88 -9.05
N ALA A 266 -1.71 -9.03 -9.31
CA ALA A 266 -1.28 -8.00 -8.40
C ALA A 266 -0.97 -6.67 -9.12
N LEU A 267 -1.34 -5.55 -8.50
CA LEU A 267 -0.85 -4.23 -8.86
C LEU A 267 -0.24 -3.59 -7.61
N TYR A 268 1.06 -3.32 -7.66
CA TYR A 268 1.76 -2.70 -6.55
C TYR A 268 2.49 -1.43 -6.94
N GLU A 269 2.62 -0.49 -6.00
CA GLU A 269 3.39 0.73 -6.23
C GLU A 269 4.91 0.44 -6.22
N PHE A 270 5.61 0.89 -7.26
CA PHE A 270 7.05 0.70 -7.40
C PHE A 270 7.78 1.88 -6.74
N SER A 271 8.48 1.65 -5.62
CA SER A 271 9.45 2.63 -5.10
C SER A 271 10.82 2.35 -5.72
N SER A 272 11.50 3.40 -6.17
CA SER A 272 12.81 3.32 -6.85
C SER A 272 13.94 2.72 -6.00
N ASP A 273 13.68 2.43 -4.73
CA ASP A 273 14.70 2.09 -3.74
C ASP A 273 14.73 0.60 -3.40
N ARG A 274 13.84 -0.22 -3.98
CA ARG A 274 13.95 -1.68 -3.97
C ARG A 274 14.03 -2.22 -5.38
N TRP A 275 15.16 -2.82 -5.70
CA TRP A 275 15.21 -3.81 -6.79
C TRP A 275 14.31 -4.97 -6.37
N TRP A 276 13.27 -5.22 -7.15
CA TRP A 276 12.35 -6.33 -6.93
C TRP A 276 13.10 -7.66 -7.12
N ASP A 277 13.08 -8.51 -6.10
CA ASP A 277 13.52 -9.90 -6.14
C ASP A 277 12.27 -10.80 -6.13
N PRO A 278 11.93 -11.47 -7.25
CA PRO A 278 10.75 -12.34 -7.36
C PRO A 278 10.69 -13.48 -6.34
N GLU A 279 11.80 -13.88 -5.73
CA GLU A 279 11.85 -15.05 -4.85
C GLU A 279 11.26 -14.81 -3.45
N TRP A 280 11.16 -13.57 -2.99
CA TRP A 280 10.77 -13.25 -1.60
C TRP A 280 9.27 -13.43 -1.31
N ASP A 281 8.41 -13.42 -2.33
CA ASP A 281 6.96 -13.64 -2.15
C ASP A 281 6.54 -15.11 -2.31
N LEU A 282 7.48 -16.01 -2.69
CA LEU A 282 7.22 -17.46 -2.67
C LEU A 282 7.44 -18.09 -1.27
N GLU A 283 8.14 -17.40 -0.36
CA GLU A 283 8.31 -17.86 1.03
C GLU A 283 7.18 -17.42 1.98
N TRP A 284 6.25 -16.58 1.52
CA TRP A 284 5.11 -16.17 2.34
C TRP A 284 3.96 -17.20 2.25
N ASP A 285 4.11 -18.23 3.09
CA ASP A 285 3.05 -18.98 3.76
C ASP A 285 2.46 -20.25 3.09
N SER A 286 3.33 -21.21 2.71
CA SER A 286 2.90 -22.61 2.52
C SER A 286 2.77 -23.39 3.85
N ASN A 287 3.14 -22.80 4.99
CA ASN A 287 3.24 -23.47 6.29
C ASN A 287 2.10 -23.15 7.28
N LYS A 288 1.11 -22.33 6.92
CA LYS A 288 -0.08 -22.08 7.74
C LYS A 288 -1.41 -22.33 7.02
N LEU A 289 -1.47 -23.35 6.16
CA LEU A 289 -2.77 -23.91 5.83
C LEU A 289 -3.29 -24.65 7.09
N PRO A 290 -4.49 -24.32 7.62
CA PRO A 290 -5.13 -25.21 8.59
C PRO A 290 -5.31 -26.58 7.93
N PRO A 291 -5.10 -27.69 8.65
CA PRO A 291 -5.27 -29.01 8.07
C PRO A 291 -6.67 -29.12 7.47
N ALA A 292 -6.73 -29.61 6.22
CA ALA A 292 -7.98 -29.94 5.56
C ALA A 292 -8.81 -30.80 6.52
N LYS A 293 -10.02 -30.34 6.86
CA LYS A 293 -10.99 -31.21 7.53
C LYS A 293 -11.36 -32.29 6.52
N ASP A 294 -10.84 -33.49 6.75
CA ASP A 294 -11.25 -34.69 6.02
C ASP A 294 -12.78 -34.82 6.09
N ALA A 295 -13.40 -34.64 4.93
CA ALA A 295 -14.76 -35.06 4.71
C ALA A 295 -14.72 -36.55 4.34
N GLN A 296 -15.49 -37.32 5.13
CA GLN A 296 -16.02 -38.66 4.86
C GLN A 296 -15.19 -39.88 5.31
N ASN A 297 -15.72 -40.55 6.35
CA ASN A 297 -16.17 -41.93 6.22
C ASN A 297 -17.16 -42.29 7.35
N GLU A 298 -18.44 -42.01 7.13
CA GLU A 298 -19.51 -42.80 7.75
C GLU A 298 -20.18 -43.60 6.63
N SER A 299 -19.69 -44.83 6.45
CA SER A 299 -20.41 -45.89 5.76
C SER A 299 -21.61 -46.29 6.61
N LEU A 300 -22.81 -45.92 6.17
CA LEU A 300 -24.06 -46.51 6.62
C LEU A 300 -24.16 -47.94 6.07
N ASN A 301 -24.22 -48.90 6.98
CA ASN A 301 -24.66 -50.27 6.71
C ASN A 301 -26.15 -50.26 6.35
N VAL A 302 -26.49 -50.60 5.10
CA VAL A 302 -27.59 -51.52 4.70
C VAL A 302 -27.15 -52.27 3.46
#